data_AF-A0AAD8IYM8-F1
#
_entry.id   AF-A0AAD8IYM8-F1
#
_cell.length_a   1.000
_cell.length_b   1.000
_cell.length_c   1.000
_cell.angle_alpha   90.00
_cell.angle_beta   90.00
_cell.angle_gamma   90.00
#
_symmetry.space_group_name_H-M   'P 1'
#
loop_
_entity.id
_entity.type
_entity.pdbx_description
1 polymer ?
#
loop_
_entity_poly.entity_id
_entity_poly.type
_entity_poly.pdbx_seq_one_letter_code
_entity_poly.pdbx_strand_id
1 'polypeptide(L)'
;MQLRYGVGAGGGKFHVPDYADDAIPEDGDIWRSRLSKYFHACCKASNDFAKAEEITQENRYVCIATSGGLNQQRTGIIDSVVAARILNATLVVPKLDKQSYWKDSSNFSQIFNVDWFISYLAEDVRIIKELPLKGGETWTPYNMRVPRKCNESCYLNRVLPNLLKRRAVQFTKFHYRLSNRLETDLQKLRCRVNYHALKFTDPITQMGEKLAMRMRTMKKHYIALHLRFEPDMLAFSGCYYGGAT
;
A
#
# COMPACT_ATOMS: atom_id res chain seq x y z
N MET A 1 2.40 11.32 2.33
CA MET A 1 1.99 11.51 0.92
C MET A 1 2.93 12.54 0.32
N GLN A 2 3.74 12.16 -0.65
CA GLN A 2 4.53 13.09 -1.45
C GLN A 2 4.03 12.85 -2.87
N LEU A 3 3.09 13.68 -3.32
CA LEU A 3 2.72 13.73 -4.73
C LEU A 3 3.99 14.19 -5.45
N ARG A 4 4.63 13.29 -6.18
CA ARG A 4 5.73 13.66 -7.07
C ARG A 4 5.15 13.90 -8.45
N TYR A 5 5.35 15.11 -8.94
CA TYR A 5 5.14 15.51 -10.33
C TYR A 5 6.05 14.64 -11.20
N GLY A 6 5.46 13.89 -12.13
CA GLY A 6 6.22 13.08 -13.06
C GLY A 6 6.58 13.88 -14.32
N VAL A 7 7.77 13.64 -14.84
CA VAL A 7 8.22 14.11 -16.15
C VAL A 7 7.69 13.11 -17.17
N GLY A 8 6.92 13.60 -18.16
CA GLY A 8 6.50 12.78 -19.30
C GLY A 8 7.71 12.23 -20.06
N ALA A 9 7.52 11.14 -20.81
CA ALA A 9 8.58 10.40 -21.52
C ALA A 9 9.18 11.13 -22.74
N GLY A 10 9.35 12.45 -22.67
CA GLY A 10 10.20 13.24 -23.56
C GLY A 10 11.15 14.04 -22.69
N GLY A 11 12.45 14.05 -23.01
CA GLY A 11 13.52 14.71 -22.24
C GLY A 11 13.43 16.23 -22.13
N GLY A 12 12.25 16.78 -21.81
CA GLY A 12 12.04 18.17 -21.47
C GLY A 12 12.31 18.40 -19.98
N LYS A 13 13.10 19.44 -19.68
CA LYS A 13 13.32 19.94 -18.33
C LYS A 13 11.98 20.18 -17.63
N PHE A 14 11.92 19.85 -16.33
CA PHE A 14 10.79 20.14 -15.45
C PHE A 14 10.45 21.63 -15.49
N HIS A 15 9.20 21.95 -15.82
CA HIS A 15 8.66 23.31 -15.80
C HIS A 15 7.48 23.34 -14.83
N VAL A 16 7.59 24.11 -13.75
CA VAL A 16 6.42 24.52 -12.97
C VAL A 16 5.74 25.59 -13.82
N PRO A 17 4.46 25.43 -14.22
CA PRO A 17 3.76 26.47 -14.95
C PRO A 17 3.79 27.77 -14.13
N ASP A 18 4.29 28.86 -14.70
CA ASP A 18 4.18 30.17 -14.09
C ASP A 18 2.70 30.53 -13.93
N TYR A 19 2.31 30.96 -12.74
CA TYR A 19 0.93 31.31 -12.34
C TYR A 19 0.32 32.47 -13.15
N ALA A 20 1.06 33.03 -14.12
CA ALA A 20 0.73 34.30 -14.76
C ALA A 20 -0.10 34.17 -16.05
N ASP A 21 -0.05 33.04 -16.77
CA ASP A 21 -0.59 32.99 -18.15
C ASP A 21 -1.94 32.26 -18.33
N ASP A 22 -2.48 31.63 -17.28
CA ASP A 22 -3.82 31.06 -17.31
C ASP A 22 -4.75 31.87 -16.42
N ALA A 23 -5.31 32.96 -16.99
CA ALA A 23 -6.39 33.73 -16.37
C ALA A 23 -7.42 32.79 -15.72
N ILE A 24 -7.62 32.95 -14.41
CA ILE A 24 -8.67 32.27 -13.65
C ILE A 24 -10.00 32.70 -14.29
N PRO A 25 -10.79 31.79 -14.89
CA PRO A 25 -12.11 32.15 -15.35
C PRO A 25 -12.91 32.66 -14.15
N GLU A 26 -13.63 33.78 -14.31
CA GLU A 26 -14.48 34.37 -13.26
C GLU A 26 -15.56 33.41 -12.73
N ASP A 27 -15.74 32.26 -13.37
CA ASP A 27 -16.69 31.23 -12.95
C ASP A 27 -15.96 30.10 -12.22
N GLY A 28 -16.04 30.12 -10.88
CA GLY A 28 -15.40 29.19 -9.96
C GLY A 28 -15.99 27.76 -9.99
N ASP A 29 -15.88 27.08 -11.13
CA ASP A 29 -16.29 25.67 -11.27
C ASP A 29 -15.36 24.75 -10.46
N ILE A 30 -15.74 24.48 -9.21
CA ILE A 30 -15.04 23.59 -8.28
C ILE A 30 -14.91 22.14 -8.79
N TRP A 31 -15.66 21.77 -9.85
CA TRP A 31 -15.67 20.42 -10.41
C TRP A 31 -14.60 20.21 -11.47
N ARG A 32 -13.86 21.26 -11.87
CA ARG A 32 -12.80 21.18 -12.88
C ARG A 32 -11.52 21.85 -12.37
N SER A 33 -10.37 21.22 -12.63
CA SER A 33 -9.07 21.83 -12.40
C SER A 33 -8.25 21.78 -13.69
N ARG A 34 -7.78 22.94 -14.18
CA ARG A 34 -6.90 23.03 -15.36
C ARG A 34 -5.55 22.32 -15.14
N LEU A 35 -5.16 22.11 -13.88
CA LEU A 35 -3.91 21.44 -13.52
C LEU A 35 -4.02 19.92 -13.53
N SER A 36 -5.23 19.34 -13.59
CA SER A 36 -5.43 17.88 -13.50
C SER A 36 -4.66 17.12 -14.58
N LYS A 37 -4.50 17.71 -15.77
CA LYS A 37 -3.71 17.18 -16.90
C LYS A 37 -2.24 16.93 -16.59
N TYR A 38 -1.67 17.62 -15.60
CA TYR A 38 -0.27 17.46 -15.20
C TYR A 38 -0.07 16.37 -14.13
N PHE A 39 -1.16 15.87 -13.54
CA PHE A 39 -1.10 14.78 -12.57
C PHE A 39 -1.34 13.44 -13.28
N HIS A 40 -0.39 12.52 -13.12
CA HIS A 40 -0.54 11.15 -13.60
C HIS A 40 -0.07 10.17 -12.53
N ALA A 41 -0.59 8.95 -12.62
CA ALA A 41 -0.25 7.89 -11.69
C ALA A 41 1.24 7.50 -11.85
N CYS A 42 2.03 7.73 -10.81
CA CYS A 42 3.42 7.26 -10.73
C CYS A 42 3.46 5.78 -10.32
N CYS A 43 2.96 4.93 -11.22
CA CYS A 43 2.80 3.49 -11.00
C CYS A 43 3.56 2.64 -12.01
N LYS A 44 3.90 3.15 -13.20
CA LYS A 44 4.54 2.33 -14.24
C LYS A 44 6.01 2.05 -13.90
N ALA A 45 6.39 0.78 -13.85
CA ALA A 45 7.78 0.37 -13.67
C ALA A 45 8.66 0.94 -14.80
N SER A 46 9.92 1.25 -14.48
CA SER A 46 10.93 1.48 -15.52
C SER A 46 11.24 0.19 -16.28
N ASN A 47 11.82 0.31 -17.47
CA ASN A 47 12.20 -0.85 -18.28
C ASN A 47 13.30 -1.69 -17.61
N ASP A 48 14.15 -1.07 -16.78
CA ASP A 48 15.26 -1.72 -16.09
C ASP A 48 14.83 -2.37 -14.76
N PHE A 49 13.55 -2.26 -14.39
CA PHE A 49 13.03 -2.91 -13.19
C PHE A 49 12.85 -4.41 -13.45
N ALA A 50 13.87 -5.19 -13.07
CA ALA A 50 13.95 -6.63 -13.32
C ALA A 50 12.67 -7.39 -12.97
N LYS A 51 12.35 -8.46 -13.69
CA LYS A 51 11.13 -9.23 -13.40
C LYS A 51 11.28 -10.08 -12.14
N ALA A 52 10.16 -10.38 -11.50
CA ALA A 52 10.13 -11.26 -10.33
C ALA A 52 10.75 -12.62 -10.61
N GLU A 53 10.52 -13.18 -11.81
CA GLU A 53 11.07 -14.48 -12.19
C GLU A 53 12.61 -14.49 -12.21
N GLU A 54 13.23 -13.36 -12.56
CA GLU A 54 14.68 -13.24 -12.69
C GLU A 54 15.38 -13.10 -11.34
N ILE A 55 14.76 -12.39 -10.40
CA ILE A 55 15.43 -12.03 -9.14
C ILE A 55 15.02 -12.92 -7.97
N THR A 56 13.80 -13.48 -7.98
CA THR A 56 13.25 -14.14 -6.80
C THR A 56 14.02 -15.40 -6.48
N GLN A 57 14.54 -15.46 -5.25
CA GLN A 57 15.33 -16.59 -4.79
C GLN A 57 14.43 -17.68 -4.22
N GLU A 58 14.80 -18.93 -4.49
CA GLU A 58 14.11 -20.07 -3.91
C GLU A 58 14.29 -20.15 -2.39
N ASN A 59 13.31 -20.76 -1.72
CA ASN A 59 13.36 -21.03 -0.29
C ASN A 59 13.55 -19.79 0.60
N ARG A 60 13.09 -18.62 0.14
CA ARG A 60 13.01 -17.38 0.92
C ARG A 60 11.56 -16.92 0.98
N TYR A 61 10.98 -16.95 2.18
CA TYR A 61 9.57 -16.61 2.41
C TYR A 61 9.44 -15.47 3.42
N VAL A 62 8.72 -14.43 3.01
CA VAL A 62 8.32 -13.31 3.86
C VAL A 62 6.85 -13.47 4.18
N CYS A 63 6.53 -13.53 5.46
CA CYS A 63 5.16 -13.52 5.97
C CYS A 63 4.93 -12.20 6.70
N ILE A 64 3.70 -11.70 6.68
CA ILE A 64 3.32 -10.59 7.56
C ILE A 64 2.05 -10.92 8.34
N ALA A 65 2.08 -10.57 9.62
CA ALA A 65 0.89 -10.35 10.41
C ALA A 65 0.70 -8.85 10.48
N THR A 66 -0.35 -8.36 9.82
CA THR A 66 -0.73 -6.94 9.93
C THR A 66 -1.09 -6.60 11.38
N SER A 67 -1.13 -5.32 11.71
CA SER A 67 -1.40 -4.87 13.08
C SER A 67 -1.95 -3.46 13.08
N GLY A 68 -2.85 -3.16 14.03
CA GLY A 68 -3.32 -1.80 14.28
C GLY A 68 -4.53 -1.41 13.42
N GLY A 69 -4.73 -0.10 13.24
CA GLY A 69 -5.88 0.45 12.51
C GLY A 69 -5.89 0.06 11.01
N LEU A 70 -7.06 0.12 10.33
CA LEU A 70 -7.20 -0.29 8.92
C LEU A 70 -6.15 0.37 8.00
N ASN A 71 -5.90 1.67 8.16
CA ASN A 71 -4.88 2.39 7.39
C ASN A 71 -3.44 1.89 7.67
N GLN A 72 -3.18 1.44 8.90
CA GLN A 72 -1.89 0.87 9.28
C GLN A 72 -1.73 -0.54 8.70
N GLN A 73 -2.79 -1.35 8.72
CA GLN A 73 -2.81 -2.66 8.08
C GLN A 73 -2.60 -2.54 6.57
N ARG A 74 -3.32 -1.62 5.91
CA ARG A 74 -3.13 -1.31 4.48
C ARG A 74 -1.68 -0.94 4.18
N THR A 75 -1.09 -0.05 4.99
CA THR A 75 0.33 0.32 4.84
C THR A 75 1.25 -0.89 4.99
N GLY A 76 0.99 -1.75 5.98
CA GLY A 76 1.76 -2.98 6.20
C GLY A 76 1.70 -3.95 5.02
N ILE A 77 0.52 -4.14 4.42
CA ILE A 77 0.33 -4.95 3.21
C ILE A 77 1.17 -4.41 2.05
N ILE A 78 1.06 -3.10 1.78
CA ILE A 78 1.81 -2.44 0.69
C ILE A 78 3.32 -2.57 0.91
N ASP A 79 3.78 -2.23 2.11
CA ASP A 79 5.20 -2.29 2.46
C ASP A 79 5.75 -3.72 2.41
N SER A 80 4.91 -4.74 2.62
CA SER A 80 5.34 -6.14 2.60
C SER A 80 5.70 -6.64 1.21
N VAL A 81 4.96 -6.19 0.19
CA VAL A 81 5.30 -6.47 -1.21
C VAL A 81 6.66 -5.87 -1.54
N VAL A 82 6.89 -4.62 -1.15
CA VAL A 82 8.17 -3.95 -1.41
C VAL A 82 9.31 -4.54 -0.58
N ALA A 83 9.06 -4.96 0.66
CA ALA A 83 10.05 -5.67 1.45
C ALA A 83 10.43 -7.02 0.84
N ALA A 84 9.46 -7.79 0.35
CA ALA A 84 9.71 -9.04 -0.36
C ALA A 84 10.52 -8.80 -1.64
N ARG A 85 10.21 -7.72 -2.38
CA ARG A 85 10.99 -7.26 -3.54
C ARG A 85 12.45 -6.96 -3.19
N ILE A 86 12.71 -6.18 -2.15
CA ILE A 86 14.08 -5.83 -1.70
C ILE A 86 14.88 -7.07 -1.29
N LEU A 87 14.21 -8.06 -0.69
CA LEU A 87 14.84 -9.27 -0.17
C LEU A 87 14.94 -10.39 -1.22
N ASN A 88 14.46 -10.14 -2.45
CA ASN A 88 14.30 -11.14 -3.51
C ASN A 88 13.59 -12.41 -2.99
N ALA A 89 12.51 -12.21 -2.24
CA ALA A 89 11.81 -13.26 -1.53
C ALA A 89 10.38 -13.45 -2.04
N THR A 90 9.83 -14.64 -1.82
CA THR A 90 8.41 -14.91 -2.05
C THR A 90 7.59 -14.35 -0.91
N LEU A 91 6.56 -13.57 -1.21
CA LEU A 91 5.59 -13.09 -0.23
C LEU A 91 4.51 -14.15 -0.01
N VAL A 92 4.21 -14.48 1.24
CA VAL A 92 3.01 -15.23 1.59
C VAL A 92 1.87 -14.24 1.80
N VAL A 93 0.67 -14.55 1.29
CA VAL A 93 -0.52 -13.69 1.40
C VAL A 93 -0.69 -13.18 2.85
N PRO A 94 -0.84 -11.86 3.06
CA PRO A 94 -0.88 -11.26 4.38
C PRO A 94 -1.98 -11.81 5.28
N LYS A 95 -1.69 -11.92 6.58
CA LYS A 95 -2.72 -12.20 7.61
C LYS A 95 -3.22 -10.89 8.22
N LEU A 96 -4.55 -10.72 8.20
CA LEU A 96 -5.22 -9.57 8.82
C LEU A 96 -5.24 -9.71 10.35
N ASP A 97 -5.12 -8.58 11.04
CA ASP A 97 -5.25 -8.51 12.49
C ASP A 97 -6.72 -8.60 12.89
N LYS A 98 -7.07 -9.64 13.65
CA LYS A 98 -8.44 -9.93 14.10
C LYS A 98 -8.71 -9.56 15.55
N GLN A 99 -7.68 -9.14 16.30
CA GLN A 99 -7.73 -9.13 17.77
C GLN A 99 -7.40 -7.77 18.40
N SER A 100 -6.60 -6.92 17.73
CA SER A 100 -6.06 -5.74 18.44
C SER A 100 -7.02 -4.56 18.58
N TYR A 101 -7.94 -4.35 17.63
CA TYR A 101 -8.78 -3.15 17.60
C TYR A 101 -10.13 -3.37 16.94
N TRP A 102 -10.14 -4.11 15.84
CA TRP A 102 -11.36 -4.39 15.07
C TRP A 102 -11.97 -5.70 15.55
N LYS A 103 -13.24 -5.69 15.95
CA LYS A 103 -14.01 -6.91 16.27
C LYS A 103 -14.47 -7.63 15.00
N ASP A 104 -13.61 -7.64 13.98
CA ASP A 104 -13.87 -8.23 12.68
C ASP A 104 -12.95 -9.45 12.50
N SER A 105 -13.56 -10.61 12.30
CA SER A 105 -12.85 -11.88 12.12
C SER A 105 -12.50 -12.19 10.66
N SER A 106 -12.77 -11.27 9.74
CA SER A 106 -12.54 -11.45 8.31
C SER A 106 -11.07 -11.75 8.02
N ASN A 107 -10.85 -12.65 7.07
CA ASN A 107 -9.53 -12.94 6.54
C ASN A 107 -9.23 -12.07 5.31
N PHE A 108 -8.02 -12.19 4.78
CA PHE A 108 -7.59 -11.39 3.63
C PHE A 108 -8.46 -11.64 2.39
N SER A 109 -8.89 -12.88 2.13
CA SER A 109 -9.69 -13.23 0.95
C SER A 109 -11.15 -12.79 1.02
N GLN A 110 -11.69 -12.53 2.21
CA GLN A 110 -13.02 -11.97 2.40
C GLN A 110 -13.07 -10.47 2.09
N ILE A 111 -11.96 -9.76 2.30
CA ILE A 111 -11.86 -8.32 2.07
C ILE A 111 -11.27 -8.00 0.69
N PHE A 112 -10.21 -8.69 0.29
CA PHE A 112 -9.47 -8.42 -0.94
C PHE A 112 -9.51 -9.61 -1.90
N ASN A 113 -9.55 -9.32 -3.20
CA ASN A 113 -9.46 -10.33 -4.24
C ASN A 113 -8.03 -10.88 -4.31
N VAL A 114 -7.82 -12.08 -3.76
CA VAL A 114 -6.48 -12.70 -3.65
C VAL A 114 -5.90 -13.09 -5.00
N ASP A 115 -6.72 -13.65 -5.88
CA ASP A 115 -6.23 -14.11 -7.18
C ASP A 115 -5.80 -12.91 -8.04
N TRP A 116 -6.57 -11.82 -8.00
CA TRP A 116 -6.16 -10.53 -8.60
C TRP A 116 -4.87 -10.00 -7.99
N PHE A 117 -4.76 -10.00 -6.66
CA PHE A 117 -3.55 -9.52 -5.97
C PHE A 117 -2.31 -10.29 -6.40
N ILE A 118 -2.41 -11.61 -6.54
CA ILE A 118 -1.32 -12.48 -7.01
C ILE A 118 -1.02 -12.22 -8.49
N SER A 119 -2.04 -12.28 -9.36
CA SER A 119 -1.82 -12.17 -10.81
C SER A 119 -1.34 -10.78 -11.23
N TYR A 120 -1.87 -9.72 -10.61
CA TYR A 120 -1.51 -8.34 -10.93
C TYR A 120 -0.04 -8.02 -10.58
N LEU A 121 0.49 -8.65 -9.53
CA LEU A 121 1.86 -8.43 -9.05
C LEU A 121 2.85 -9.49 -9.54
N ALA A 122 2.45 -10.41 -10.43
CA ALA A 122 3.26 -11.55 -10.83
C ALA A 122 4.62 -11.14 -11.41
N GLU A 123 4.68 -10.06 -12.21
CA GLU A 123 5.96 -9.55 -12.76
C GLU A 123 6.81 -8.80 -11.72
N ASP A 124 6.21 -8.36 -10.61
CA ASP A 124 6.87 -7.52 -9.59
C ASP A 124 7.46 -8.37 -8.45
N VAL A 125 6.64 -9.27 -7.88
CA VAL A 125 6.97 -10.10 -6.72
C VAL A 125 6.23 -11.43 -6.82
N ARG A 126 6.91 -12.54 -6.53
CA ARG A 126 6.25 -13.85 -6.41
C ARG A 126 5.42 -13.91 -5.13
N ILE A 127 4.14 -14.24 -5.26
CA ILE A 127 3.19 -14.32 -4.14
C ILE A 127 2.54 -15.71 -4.10
N ILE A 128 2.49 -16.32 -2.92
CA ILE A 128 1.84 -17.60 -2.68
C ILE A 128 0.80 -17.49 -1.57
N LYS A 129 -0.26 -18.29 -1.64
CA LYS A 129 -1.36 -18.25 -0.67
C LYS A 129 -0.91 -18.69 0.73
N GLU A 130 -0.10 -19.74 0.80
CA GLU A 130 0.35 -20.34 2.06
C GLU A 130 1.83 -20.73 1.98
N LEU A 131 2.46 -20.85 3.15
CA LEU A 131 3.86 -21.29 3.26
C LEU A 131 3.95 -22.78 2.87
N PRO A 132 4.86 -23.18 1.98
CA PRO A 132 4.97 -24.58 1.55
C PRO A 132 5.45 -25.45 2.71
N LEU A 133 5.09 -26.74 2.70
CA LEU A 133 5.52 -27.70 3.71
C LEU A 133 7.04 -27.89 3.69
N LYS A 134 7.66 -28.08 4.85
CA LYS A 134 9.08 -28.38 4.99
C LYS A 134 9.24 -29.82 5.43
N GLY A 135 9.68 -30.69 4.52
CA GLY A 135 9.78 -32.13 4.79
C GLY A 135 8.42 -32.79 5.01
N GLY A 136 7.34 -32.26 4.40
CA GLY A 136 5.97 -32.75 4.60
C GLY A 136 5.25 -32.16 5.80
N GLU A 137 5.91 -31.35 6.64
CA GLU A 137 5.31 -30.76 7.83
C GLU A 137 5.09 -29.25 7.72
N THR A 138 4.05 -28.76 8.39
CA THR A 138 3.85 -27.34 8.61
C THR A 138 4.93 -26.81 9.55
N TRP A 139 5.44 -25.61 9.27
CA TRP A 139 6.52 -25.00 10.03
C TRP A 139 6.24 -23.53 10.27
N THR A 140 6.72 -23.02 11.41
CA THR A 140 6.42 -21.66 11.86
C THR A 140 7.51 -20.69 11.39
N PRO A 141 7.15 -19.58 10.71
CA PRO A 141 8.13 -18.57 10.33
C PRO A 141 8.73 -17.88 11.55
N TYR A 142 10.01 -17.49 11.46
CA TYR A 142 10.69 -16.81 12.56
C TYR A 142 10.13 -15.39 12.74
N ASN A 143 9.56 -15.11 13.91
CA ASN A 143 9.03 -13.79 14.23
C ASN A 143 10.17 -12.77 14.35
N MET A 144 10.07 -11.68 13.60
CA MET A 144 11.04 -10.59 13.62
C MET A 144 10.33 -9.24 13.64
N ARG A 145 10.93 -8.28 14.35
CA ARG A 145 10.47 -6.89 14.34
C ARG A 145 11.48 -6.03 13.60
N VAL A 146 11.08 -5.50 12.44
CA VAL A 146 11.92 -4.62 11.64
C VAL A 146 12.01 -3.23 12.31
N PRO A 147 13.17 -2.55 12.28
CA PRO A 147 13.29 -1.15 12.71
C PRO A 147 12.29 -0.23 11.99
N ARG A 148 11.89 0.87 12.62
CA ARG A 148 11.03 1.86 11.94
C ARG A 148 11.80 2.55 10.83
N LYS A 149 11.10 2.87 9.73
CA LYS A 149 11.66 3.59 8.56
C LYS A 149 12.97 2.98 8.02
N CYS A 150 13.09 1.65 8.04
CA CYS A 150 14.22 0.90 7.48
C CYS A 150 14.21 1.05 5.95
N ASN A 151 15.32 1.49 5.36
CA ASN A 151 15.51 1.56 3.91
C ASN A 151 16.07 0.24 3.36
N GLU A 152 16.29 0.17 2.05
CA GLU A 152 16.77 -1.01 1.31
C GLU A 152 18.01 -1.63 1.96
N SER A 153 19.05 -0.82 2.18
CA SER A 153 20.29 -1.25 2.85
C SER A 153 20.03 -1.82 4.25
N CYS A 154 19.12 -1.20 5.02
CA CYS A 154 18.74 -1.71 6.33
C CYS A 154 18.03 -3.08 6.25
N TYR A 155 17.18 -3.33 5.24
CA TYR A 155 16.57 -4.65 5.02
C TYR A 155 17.61 -5.70 4.64
N LEU A 156 18.53 -5.37 3.73
CA LEU A 156 19.62 -6.26 3.32
C LEU A 156 20.56 -6.58 4.49
N ASN A 157 20.88 -5.60 5.34
CA ASN A 157 21.82 -5.82 6.44
C ASN A 157 21.19 -6.49 7.66
N ARG A 158 19.90 -6.24 7.96
CA ARG A 158 19.26 -6.71 9.20
C ARG A 158 18.31 -7.88 9.00
N VAL A 159 17.56 -7.87 7.90
CA VAL A 159 16.50 -8.86 7.66
C VAL A 159 17.02 -10.04 6.86
N LEU A 160 17.76 -9.78 5.77
CA LEU A 160 18.26 -10.84 4.89
C LEU A 160 19.07 -11.92 5.63
N PRO A 161 19.98 -11.63 6.58
CA PRO A 161 20.72 -12.68 7.28
C PRO A 161 19.81 -13.64 8.05
N ASN A 162 18.76 -13.10 8.69
CA ASN A 162 17.75 -13.91 9.39
C ASN A 162 16.91 -14.72 8.42
N LEU A 163 16.53 -14.12 7.28
CA LEU A 163 15.80 -14.81 6.22
C LEU A 163 16.61 -15.97 5.62
N LEU A 164 17.91 -15.78 5.36
CA LEU A 164 18.78 -16.84 4.85
C LEU A 164 18.92 -18.00 5.86
N LYS A 165 19.10 -17.67 7.15
CA LYS A 165 19.23 -18.67 8.22
C LYS A 165 17.93 -19.45 8.46
N ARG A 166 16.79 -18.75 8.45
CA ARG A 166 15.50 -19.32 8.87
C ARG A 166 14.61 -19.77 7.72
N ARG A 167 14.92 -19.35 6.48
CA ARG A 167 14.15 -19.56 5.24
C ARG A 167 12.77 -18.91 5.21
N ALA A 168 12.09 -18.78 6.35
CA ALA A 168 10.84 -18.05 6.50
C ALA A 168 10.89 -17.09 7.68
N VAL A 169 10.50 -15.82 7.47
CA VAL A 169 10.40 -14.79 8.52
C VAL A 169 9.01 -14.19 8.53
N GLN A 170 8.47 -13.93 9.71
CA GLN A 170 7.21 -13.22 9.89
C GLN A 170 7.47 -11.84 10.51
N PHE A 171 7.13 -10.79 9.78
CA PHE A 171 7.20 -9.44 10.35
C PHE A 171 6.03 -9.20 11.27
N THR A 172 6.36 -8.85 12.51
CA THR A 172 5.39 -8.49 13.55
C THR A 172 5.34 -6.97 13.72
N LYS A 173 4.14 -6.44 14.03
CA LYS A 173 3.90 -5.00 14.19
C LYS A 173 4.42 -4.19 12.98
N PHE A 174 4.13 -4.71 11.78
CA PHE A 174 4.70 -4.25 10.51
C PHE A 174 3.87 -3.13 9.88
N HIS A 175 3.86 -1.97 10.53
CA HIS A 175 3.34 -0.71 9.99
C HIS A 175 4.42 0.36 10.09
N TYR A 176 4.61 1.15 9.02
CA TYR A 176 5.66 2.19 8.91
C TYR A 176 7.08 1.69 9.19
N ARG A 177 7.38 0.45 8.79
CA ARG A 177 8.70 -0.16 8.95
C ARG A 177 9.60 0.04 7.73
N LEU A 178 9.03 0.28 6.56
CA LEU A 178 9.79 0.62 5.35
C LEU A 178 9.90 2.15 5.20
N SER A 179 11.08 2.64 4.86
CA SER A 179 11.40 4.07 4.70
C SER A 179 10.52 4.73 3.64
N ASN A 180 10.23 6.03 3.76
CA ASN A 180 9.61 6.82 2.69
C ASN A 180 10.62 7.28 1.63
N ARG A 181 11.92 7.15 1.91
CA ARG A 181 13.01 7.39 0.96
C ARG A 181 13.46 6.02 0.47
N LEU A 182 12.94 5.63 -0.70
CA LEU A 182 13.29 4.43 -1.44
C LEU A 182 13.61 4.84 -2.87
N GLU A 183 14.28 3.96 -3.61
CA GLU A 183 14.46 4.08 -5.04
C GLU A 183 13.13 4.24 -5.79
N THR A 184 13.19 4.93 -6.92
CA THR A 184 12.00 5.38 -7.67
C THR A 184 11.07 4.23 -8.04
N ASP A 185 11.60 3.10 -8.50
CA ASP A 185 10.76 1.96 -8.89
C ASP A 185 10.16 1.20 -7.70
N LEU A 186 10.81 1.21 -6.54
CA LEU A 186 10.21 0.70 -5.30
C LEU A 186 9.06 1.60 -4.82
N GLN A 187 9.15 2.91 -5.02
CA GLN A 187 8.02 3.82 -4.76
C GLN A 187 6.88 3.61 -5.75
N LYS A 188 7.18 3.43 -7.04
CA LYS A 188 6.17 3.10 -8.05
C LYS A 188 5.49 1.77 -7.74
N LEU A 189 6.24 0.77 -7.25
CA LEU A 189 5.69 -0.50 -6.78
C LEU A 189 4.73 -0.28 -5.60
N ARG A 190 5.07 0.54 -4.60
CA ARG A 190 4.12 0.91 -3.54
C ARG A 190 2.82 1.48 -4.11
N CYS A 191 2.92 2.38 -5.08
CA CYS A 191 1.76 2.98 -5.73
C CYS A 191 0.92 1.92 -6.46
N ARG A 192 1.54 1.05 -7.26
CA ARG A 192 0.85 -0.07 -7.95
C ARG A 192 0.08 -0.94 -6.97
N VAL A 193 0.72 -1.36 -5.90
CA VAL A 193 0.09 -2.21 -4.88
C VAL A 193 -1.10 -1.48 -4.25
N ASN A 194 -0.90 -0.22 -3.86
CA ASN A 194 -1.91 0.56 -3.16
C ASN A 194 -3.17 0.89 -3.98
N TYR A 195 -3.00 1.17 -5.28
CA TYR A 195 -4.07 1.68 -6.13
C TYR A 195 -4.66 0.64 -7.08
N HIS A 196 -3.91 -0.41 -7.41
CA HIS A 196 -4.33 -1.38 -8.42
C HIS A 196 -4.36 -2.82 -7.89
N ALA A 197 -3.32 -3.28 -7.20
CA ALA A 197 -3.28 -4.68 -6.75
C ALA A 197 -4.23 -4.95 -5.58
N LEU A 198 -4.36 -4.01 -4.65
CA LEU A 198 -5.19 -4.16 -3.45
C LEU A 198 -6.67 -3.82 -3.77
N LYS A 199 -7.30 -4.70 -4.55
CA LYS A 199 -8.71 -4.60 -4.95
C LYS A 199 -9.60 -5.31 -3.94
N PHE A 200 -10.71 -4.68 -3.54
CA PHE A 200 -11.72 -5.33 -2.72
C PHE A 200 -12.38 -6.51 -3.45
N THR A 201 -13.02 -7.40 -2.70
CA THR A 201 -13.88 -8.44 -3.28
C THR A 201 -15.08 -7.84 -4.00
N ASP A 202 -15.60 -8.57 -4.99
CA ASP A 202 -16.69 -8.08 -5.84
C ASP A 202 -17.93 -7.63 -5.05
N PRO A 203 -18.37 -8.31 -3.97
CA PRO A 203 -19.50 -7.83 -3.17
C PRO A 203 -19.28 -6.44 -2.57
N ILE A 204 -18.07 -6.15 -2.09
CA ILE A 204 -17.71 -4.85 -1.51
C ILE A 204 -17.65 -3.79 -2.62
N THR A 205 -17.03 -4.11 -3.76
CA THR A 205 -16.94 -3.20 -4.91
C THR A 205 -18.32 -2.86 -5.46
N GLN A 206 -19.17 -3.87 -5.70
CA GLN A 206 -20.54 -3.68 -6.21
C GLN A 206 -21.39 -2.84 -5.25
N MET A 207 -21.25 -3.03 -3.93
CA MET A 207 -21.93 -2.20 -2.94
C MET A 207 -21.49 -0.73 -3.04
N GLY A 208 -20.18 -0.48 -3.14
CA GLY A 208 -19.61 0.86 -3.30
C GLY A 208 -20.07 1.54 -4.59
N GLU A 209 -20.08 0.82 -5.71
CA GLU A 209 -20.56 1.30 -7.01
C GLU A 209 -22.06 1.63 -6.97
N LYS A 210 -22.87 0.76 -6.37
CA LYS A 210 -24.30 0.99 -6.20
C LYS A 210 -24.58 2.25 -5.38
N LEU A 211 -23.82 2.48 -4.30
CA LEU A 211 -23.92 3.70 -3.50
C LEU A 211 -23.56 4.93 -4.34
N ALA A 212 -22.40 4.91 -5.02
CA ALA A 212 -21.95 6.02 -5.86
C ALA A 212 -22.93 6.33 -7.01
N MET A 213 -23.49 5.28 -7.63
CA MET A 213 -24.50 5.41 -8.68
C MET A 213 -25.74 6.14 -8.16
N ARG A 214 -26.27 5.73 -7.01
CA ARG A 214 -27.45 6.38 -6.40
C ARG A 214 -27.21 7.87 -6.14
N MET A 215 -26.04 8.22 -5.59
CA MET A 215 -25.68 9.63 -5.35
C MET A 215 -25.66 10.44 -6.65
N ARG A 216 -25.10 9.87 -7.73
CA ARG A 216 -25.03 10.50 -9.06
C ARG A 216 -26.41 10.62 -9.74
N THR A 217 -27.31 9.67 -9.51
CA THR A 217 -28.69 9.74 -10.02
C THR A 217 -29.48 10.87 -9.34
N MET A 218 -29.21 11.15 -8.06
CA MET A 218 -29.86 12.25 -7.34
C MET A 218 -29.37 13.62 -7.81
N LYS A 219 -28.05 13.79 -7.97
CA LYS A 219 -27.40 15.00 -8.47
C LYS A 219 -26.15 14.64 -9.26
N LYS A 220 -25.90 15.40 -10.35
CA LYS A 220 -24.75 15.18 -11.25
C LYS A 220 -23.40 15.12 -10.51
N HIS A 221 -23.23 15.94 -9.48
CA HIS A 221 -22.01 15.99 -8.66
C HIS A 221 -22.36 15.84 -7.18
N TYR A 222 -21.47 15.22 -6.41
CA TYR A 222 -21.58 15.09 -4.96
C TYR A 222 -20.20 15.22 -4.31
N ILE A 223 -20.17 15.67 -3.07
CA ILE A 223 -18.95 15.71 -2.23
C ILE A 223 -19.04 14.56 -1.23
N ALA A 224 -17.99 13.75 -1.16
CA ALA A 224 -17.82 12.76 -0.10
C ALA A 224 -16.77 13.25 0.89
N LEU A 225 -17.16 13.40 2.15
CA LEU A 225 -16.29 13.87 3.22
C LEU A 225 -16.09 12.76 4.25
N HIS A 226 -14.86 12.31 4.42
CA HIS A 226 -14.49 11.36 5.49
C HIS A 226 -13.99 12.15 6.70
N LEU A 227 -14.89 12.38 7.66
CA LEU A 227 -14.56 13.01 8.93
C LEU A 227 -14.10 11.93 9.91
N ARG A 228 -12.81 11.94 10.26
CA ARG A 228 -12.26 11.05 11.27
C ARG A 228 -12.42 11.68 12.65
N PHE A 229 -13.41 11.20 13.40
CA PHE A 229 -13.69 11.63 14.76
C PHE A 229 -13.42 10.46 15.72
N GLU A 230 -12.18 10.34 16.17
CA GLU A 230 -11.75 9.31 17.12
C GLU A 230 -11.21 10.00 18.40
N PRO A 231 -11.42 9.42 19.59
CA PRO A 231 -10.97 10.04 20.85
C PRO A 231 -9.48 10.36 20.89
N ASP A 232 -8.64 9.57 20.22
CA ASP A 232 -7.21 9.86 20.09
C ASP A 232 -6.97 11.17 19.33
N MET A 233 -7.67 11.37 18.21
CA MET A 233 -7.60 12.61 17.42
C MET A 233 -8.10 13.83 18.21
N LEU A 234 -9.14 13.68 19.03
CA LEU A 234 -9.65 14.76 19.89
C LEU A 234 -8.67 15.12 20.99
N ALA A 235 -8.06 14.12 21.64
CA ALA A 235 -7.04 14.36 22.66
C ALA A 235 -5.83 15.15 22.11
N PHE A 236 -5.49 14.97 20.82
CA PHE A 236 -4.41 15.72 20.16
C PHE A 236 -4.84 17.09 19.62
N SER A 237 -6.14 17.41 19.58
CA SER A 237 -6.61 18.69 19.06
C SER A 237 -6.29 19.88 19.99
N GLY A 238 -6.03 19.60 21.27
CA GLY A 238 -5.83 20.64 22.29
C GLY A 238 -7.09 21.49 22.56
N CYS A 239 -8.22 21.16 21.96
CA CYS A 239 -9.47 21.87 22.16
C CYS A 239 -10.13 21.42 23.47
N TYR A 240 -10.59 22.40 24.26
CA TYR A 240 -11.42 22.14 25.44
C TYR A 240 -12.87 21.90 24.99
N TYR A 241 -13.32 20.66 25.03
CA TYR A 241 -14.68 20.26 24.63
C TYR A 241 -15.70 20.27 25.77
N GLY A 242 -15.45 21.02 26.85
CA GLY A 242 -16.43 21.24 27.92
C GLY A 242 -16.76 20.04 28.82
N GLY A 243 -16.04 18.93 28.68
CA GLY A 243 -16.25 17.70 29.45
C GLY A 243 -15.12 17.42 30.44
N ALA A 244 -14.91 18.33 31.39
CA ALA A 244 -14.15 18.04 32.60
C ALA A 244 -15.08 18.29 33.79
N THR A 245 -15.70 17.22 34.27
CA THR A 245 -16.20 17.08 35.63
C THR A 245 -15.42 15.96 36.29
#